data_AF-R7SZT3-F1
#
_entry.id   AF-R7SZT3-F1
#
_cell.length_a   1.000
_cell.length_b   1.000
_cell.length_c   1.000
_cell.angle_alpha   90.00
_cell.angle_beta   90.00
_cell.angle_gamma   90.00
#
_symmetry.space_group_name_H-M   'P 1'
#
loop_
_entity.id
_entity.type
_entity.pdbx_description
1 polymer ?
#
loop_
_entity_poly.entity_id
_entity_poly.type
_entity_poly.pdbx_seq_one_letter_code
_entity_poly.pdbx_strand_id
1 'polypeptide(L)'
;MARRGKCSVCGSKQWHKSPSSGLIMCSEGHVLQNYRNETTEVTELGPHHMRKRTLKSGREKKERQSKADPKVYHGERARFHFYQCLQLILRMQAAALTRLWQLPPEFERICRDIWALHLSLLPNPPVAEPLLYLQDGLGPSSSKPSAKLEREQRGKDSDGHESEHSKKSEMTADSSSSDSSSDFDYDSGLDELMRENSATPSSSEQEDEGNPKKRKGPVPITSKRPTFSRHDTPASTISVLVVACWTLRLPVMYIDFIRIIESYDLPYLDALRLVPEAMLRHLRKQTAQALSPFYPPSTLYLHNLSSRLSKLMYSTYDVYTPEMNAAPILWKAVRSLQGTPTLYVLTKRLARLVSIPLTLHRTLAPALKCTKKRDPGFHKHDNAVPEVSLIATVIVVMKMVYGMDGQLRRPRENEDPACALPTLKDVLRAIKNAEAADLKHAPAFSMETQRSVLDMDDKMLDEYLAFCEKALLPREDNMPRKCLVIPSSEQQRIKVRSSTKRNDGSIPSNPTANAIDEGDNHLRPGEQYAIYSTQDLLGSFPADMELVFSRAAKWAGVDDNYVSGVVERFERRVLRWWDRQQRKERAERATASASD
;
A
#
# COMPACT_ATOMS: atom_id res chain seq x y z
N MET A 1 -46.92 -31.38 -32.71
CA MET A 1 -47.72 -32.61 -32.63
C MET A 1 -49.01 -32.29 -31.89
N ALA A 2 -50.16 -32.57 -32.49
CA ALA A 2 -51.45 -32.36 -31.82
C ALA A 2 -51.50 -33.17 -30.52
N ARG A 3 -52.00 -32.58 -29.44
CA ARG A 3 -52.16 -33.28 -28.16
C ARG A 3 -53.17 -34.41 -28.38
N ARG A 4 -52.75 -35.66 -28.15
CA ARG A 4 -53.65 -36.81 -28.22
C ARG A 4 -54.73 -36.67 -27.15
N GLY A 5 -55.99 -36.73 -27.55
CA GLY A 5 -57.14 -36.64 -26.64
C GLY A 5 -57.21 -37.83 -25.68
N LYS A 6 -58.13 -37.74 -24.71
CA LYS A 6 -58.53 -38.89 -23.89
C LYS A 6 -59.21 -39.94 -24.79
N CYS A 7 -59.08 -41.22 -24.47
CA CYS A 7 -59.85 -42.28 -25.14
C CYS A 7 -61.35 -41.99 -25.04
N SER A 8 -62.08 -42.12 -26.15
CA SER A 8 -63.54 -41.87 -26.21
C SER A 8 -64.36 -42.91 -25.47
N VAL A 9 -63.79 -44.11 -25.21
CA VAL A 9 -64.49 -45.22 -24.56
C VAL A 9 -64.20 -45.27 -23.05
N CYS A 10 -62.92 -45.23 -22.66
CA CYS A 10 -62.53 -45.35 -21.24
C CYS A 10 -61.90 -44.09 -20.62
N GLY A 11 -61.72 -43.01 -21.38
CA GLY A 11 -61.19 -41.75 -20.86
C GLY A 11 -59.69 -41.74 -20.52
N SER A 12 -58.97 -42.84 -20.74
CA SER A 12 -57.54 -42.94 -20.48
C SER A 12 -56.73 -41.98 -21.36
N LYS A 13 -55.64 -41.43 -20.80
CA LYS A 13 -54.72 -40.50 -21.49
C LYS A 13 -53.47 -41.18 -22.03
N GLN A 14 -53.26 -42.44 -21.65
CA GLN A 14 -52.07 -43.20 -22.00
C GLN A 14 -52.33 -44.01 -23.26
N TRP A 15 -51.51 -43.76 -24.28
CA TRP A 15 -51.61 -44.38 -25.59
C TRP A 15 -50.26 -45.00 -25.95
N HIS A 16 -50.23 -46.30 -26.25
CA HIS A 16 -49.02 -47.02 -26.67
C HIS A 16 -49.23 -47.68 -28.04
N LYS A 17 -48.14 -47.97 -28.76
CA LYS A 17 -48.20 -48.70 -30.03
C LYS A 17 -48.18 -50.20 -29.76
N SER A 18 -49.07 -50.95 -30.38
CA SER A 18 -49.03 -52.42 -30.34
C SER A 18 -47.88 -52.93 -31.20
N PRO A 19 -47.01 -53.83 -30.69
CA PRO A 19 -45.87 -54.36 -31.45
C PRO A 19 -46.28 -55.16 -32.69
N SER A 20 -47.44 -55.82 -32.65
CA SER A 20 -47.89 -56.75 -33.71
C SER A 20 -48.67 -56.08 -34.83
N SER A 21 -49.44 -55.01 -34.54
CA SER A 21 -50.34 -54.37 -35.52
C SER A 21 -49.95 -52.94 -35.88
N GLY A 22 -49.00 -52.33 -35.18
CA GLY A 22 -48.59 -50.93 -35.39
C GLY A 22 -49.67 -49.88 -35.04
N LEU A 23 -50.84 -50.33 -34.58
CA LEU A 23 -51.96 -49.51 -34.13
C LEU A 23 -51.67 -48.90 -32.75
N ILE A 24 -52.24 -47.73 -32.51
CA ILE A 24 -52.18 -47.09 -31.18
C ILE A 24 -53.35 -47.56 -30.34
N MET A 25 -53.06 -48.16 -29.18
CA MET A 25 -54.03 -48.63 -28.21
C MET A 25 -53.90 -47.86 -26.90
N CYS A 26 -55.02 -47.70 -26.20
CA CYS A 26 -55.01 -47.13 -24.86
C CYS A 26 -54.58 -48.17 -23.83
N SER A 27 -54.33 -47.76 -22.57
CA SER A 27 -53.94 -48.67 -21.47
C SER A 27 -54.91 -49.84 -21.23
N GLU A 28 -56.17 -49.71 -21.64
CA GLU A 28 -57.22 -50.73 -21.50
C GLU A 28 -57.52 -51.46 -22.82
N GLY A 29 -56.73 -51.26 -23.88
CA GLY A 29 -56.83 -52.02 -25.13
C GLY A 29 -57.69 -51.43 -26.24
N HIS A 30 -58.37 -50.29 -26.03
CA HIS A 30 -59.13 -49.61 -27.08
C HIS A 30 -58.23 -48.99 -28.16
N VAL A 31 -58.56 -49.20 -29.44
CA VAL A 31 -57.80 -48.70 -30.59
C VAL A 31 -58.17 -47.25 -30.92
N LEU A 32 -57.17 -46.40 -31.15
CA LEU A 32 -57.37 -45.02 -31.61
C LEU A 32 -57.76 -45.01 -33.09
N GLN A 33 -59.04 -44.81 -33.37
CA GLN A 33 -59.57 -44.69 -34.74
C GLN A 33 -59.00 -43.44 -35.43
N ASN A 34 -58.76 -43.52 -36.75
CA ASN A 34 -58.23 -42.44 -37.60
C ASN A 34 -56.78 -42.00 -37.33
N TYR A 35 -56.02 -42.77 -36.55
CA TYR A 35 -54.59 -42.53 -36.42
C TYR A 35 -53.82 -43.13 -37.60
N ARG A 36 -53.34 -42.26 -38.50
CA ARG A 36 -52.48 -42.64 -39.62
C ARG A 36 -51.01 -42.35 -39.26
N ASN A 37 -50.17 -43.38 -39.25
CA ASN A 37 -48.72 -43.19 -39.16
C ASN A 37 -48.20 -42.79 -40.56
N GLU A 38 -47.83 -41.53 -40.74
CA GLU A 38 -47.02 -41.13 -41.89
C GLU A 38 -45.55 -41.45 -41.56
N THR A 39 -45.01 -42.52 -42.14
CA THR A 39 -43.59 -42.85 -42.06
C THR A 39 -42.81 -41.96 -43.01
N THR A 40 -41.94 -41.10 -42.47
CA THR A 40 -41.04 -40.25 -43.25
C THR A 40 -39.70 -40.96 -43.48
N GLU A 41 -39.73 -42.18 -44.00
CA GLU A 41 -38.52 -42.87 -44.46
C GLU A 41 -38.45 -42.69 -45.97
N VAL A 42 -37.58 -41.78 -46.41
CA VAL A 42 -37.28 -41.53 -47.83
C VAL A 42 -35.88 -42.07 -48.07
N THR A 43 -35.74 -43.15 -48.83
CA THR A 43 -34.47 -43.87 -49.03
C THR A 43 -33.54 -43.20 -50.03
N GLU A 44 -34.01 -42.25 -50.85
CA GLU A 44 -33.17 -41.44 -51.74
C GLU A 44 -33.59 -39.97 -51.69
N LEU A 45 -32.72 -39.13 -51.11
CA LEU A 45 -32.92 -37.69 -51.01
C LEU A 45 -32.34 -37.00 -52.25
N GLY A 46 -33.19 -36.63 -53.20
CA GLY A 46 -32.79 -35.80 -54.35
C GLY A 46 -32.41 -34.35 -53.98
N PRO A 47 -31.67 -33.63 -54.84
CA PRO A 47 -31.03 -32.34 -54.54
C PRO A 47 -31.97 -31.15 -54.26
N HIS A 48 -33.29 -31.33 -54.39
CA HIS A 48 -34.29 -30.29 -54.15
C HIS A 48 -35.17 -30.54 -52.90
N HIS A 49 -34.68 -31.27 -51.91
CA HIS A 49 -35.42 -31.47 -50.66
C HIS A 49 -35.42 -30.17 -49.81
N MET A 50 -36.51 -29.41 -49.86
CA MET A 50 -36.68 -28.21 -49.03
C MET A 50 -36.68 -28.59 -47.54
N ARG A 51 -35.67 -28.13 -46.79
CA ARG A 51 -35.60 -28.30 -45.33
C ARG A 51 -36.84 -27.67 -44.69
N LYS A 52 -37.67 -28.48 -44.02
CA LYS A 52 -38.82 -28.00 -43.25
C LYS A 52 -38.38 -26.88 -42.29
N ARG A 53 -39.03 -25.71 -42.39
CA ARG A 53 -38.84 -24.56 -41.50
C ARG A 53 -39.05 -25.01 -40.06
N THR A 54 -37.99 -25.02 -39.27
CA THR A 54 -38.08 -25.31 -37.83
C THR A 54 -38.88 -24.20 -37.19
N LEU A 55 -40.12 -24.48 -36.77
CA LEU A 55 -40.92 -23.54 -35.99
C LEU A 55 -40.20 -23.29 -34.66
N LYS A 56 -39.46 -22.17 -34.57
CA LYS A 56 -38.90 -21.70 -33.31
C LYS A 56 -40.08 -21.48 -32.37
N SER A 57 -40.11 -22.21 -31.27
CA SER A 57 -41.08 -22.03 -30.18
C SER A 57 -41.12 -20.54 -29.81
N GLY A 58 -42.24 -19.86 -30.09
CA GLY A 58 -42.52 -18.48 -29.69
C GLY A 58 -42.76 -18.31 -28.18
N ARG A 59 -42.08 -19.13 -27.37
CA ARG A 59 -42.06 -18.95 -25.92
C ARG A 59 -41.10 -17.80 -25.69
N GLU A 60 -41.64 -16.62 -25.42
CA GLU A 60 -40.87 -15.51 -24.86
C GLU A 60 -40.01 -16.09 -23.73
N LYS A 61 -38.69 -15.96 -23.86
CA LYS A 61 -37.78 -16.27 -22.76
C LYS A 61 -38.21 -15.31 -21.66
N LYS A 62 -38.93 -15.79 -20.64
CA LYS A 62 -39.08 -15.08 -19.37
C LYS A 62 -37.68 -14.57 -19.03
N GLU A 63 -37.53 -13.25 -18.96
CA GLU A 63 -36.28 -12.64 -18.52
C GLU A 63 -35.88 -13.37 -17.25
N ARG A 64 -34.70 -13.99 -17.29
CA ARG A 64 -34.15 -14.62 -16.09
C ARG A 64 -33.90 -13.48 -15.14
N GLN A 65 -34.81 -13.25 -14.20
CA GLN A 65 -34.57 -12.34 -13.08
C GLN A 65 -33.21 -12.70 -12.53
N SER A 66 -32.26 -11.77 -12.62
CA SER A 66 -30.91 -12.00 -12.18
C SER A 66 -30.97 -12.44 -10.72
N LYS A 67 -30.30 -13.56 -10.38
CA LYS A 67 -30.14 -14.02 -8.99
C LYS A 67 -29.28 -13.06 -8.14
N ALA A 68 -29.12 -11.81 -8.56
CA ALA A 68 -28.36 -10.80 -7.85
C ALA A 68 -29.25 -10.23 -6.74
N ASP A 69 -28.72 -10.16 -5.52
CA ASP A 69 -29.43 -9.58 -4.39
C ASP A 69 -29.78 -8.11 -4.70
N PRO A 70 -31.07 -7.72 -4.68
CA PRO A 70 -31.51 -6.38 -5.08
C PRO A 70 -31.02 -5.28 -4.14
N LYS A 71 -30.50 -5.66 -2.97
CA LYS A 71 -29.96 -4.74 -1.97
C LYS A 71 -28.52 -4.36 -2.27
N VAL A 72 -27.75 -5.19 -2.98
CA VAL A 72 -26.31 -4.94 -3.16
C VAL A 72 -26.08 -3.94 -4.29
N TYR A 73 -25.39 -2.85 -4.00
CA TYR A 73 -25.11 -1.84 -5.02
C TYR A 73 -24.09 -2.34 -6.03
N HIS A 74 -24.22 -1.86 -7.27
CA HIS A 74 -23.42 -2.27 -8.41
C HIS A 74 -22.88 -1.04 -9.18
N GLY A 75 -21.81 -1.23 -9.96
CA GLY A 75 -21.25 -0.18 -10.81
C GLY A 75 -20.77 1.06 -10.05
N GLU A 76 -21.04 2.24 -10.59
CA GLU A 76 -20.64 3.54 -10.02
C GLU A 76 -21.31 3.81 -8.68
N ARG A 77 -22.55 3.36 -8.48
CA ARG A 77 -23.25 3.45 -7.20
C ARG A 77 -22.55 2.67 -6.08
N ALA A 78 -22.03 1.48 -6.38
CA ALA A 78 -21.22 0.73 -5.42
C ALA A 78 -19.93 1.46 -5.08
N ARG A 79 -19.30 2.07 -6.09
CA ARG A 79 -18.06 2.83 -5.91
C ARG A 79 -18.27 4.08 -5.07
N PHE A 80 -19.34 4.83 -5.33
CA PHE A 80 -19.72 5.97 -4.49
C PHE A 80 -19.99 5.54 -3.05
N HIS A 81 -20.77 4.46 -2.86
CA HIS A 81 -21.06 3.92 -1.54
C HIS A 81 -19.80 3.47 -0.78
N PHE A 82 -18.83 2.90 -1.49
CA PHE A 82 -17.52 2.57 -0.92
C PHE A 82 -16.80 3.82 -0.37
N TYR A 83 -16.83 4.96 -1.08
CA TYR A 83 -16.28 6.21 -0.57
C TYR A 83 -17.07 6.78 0.62
N GLN A 84 -18.40 6.58 0.67
CA GLN A 84 -19.18 6.94 1.86
C GLN A 84 -18.72 6.14 3.08
N CYS A 85 -18.46 4.84 2.92
CA CYS A 85 -17.91 4.00 3.98
C CYS A 85 -16.52 4.48 4.41
N LEU A 86 -15.61 4.76 3.46
CA LEU A 86 -14.28 5.31 3.77
C LEU A 86 -14.36 6.65 4.49
N GLN A 87 -15.28 7.54 4.09
CA GLN A 87 -15.48 8.83 4.73
C GLN A 87 -15.96 8.67 6.17
N LEU A 88 -16.86 7.71 6.44
CA LEU A 88 -17.29 7.41 7.81
C LEU A 88 -16.11 6.88 8.65
N ILE A 89 -15.34 5.95 8.10
CA ILE A 89 -14.13 5.42 8.75
C ILE A 89 -13.14 6.55 9.05
N LEU A 90 -12.88 7.44 8.09
CA LEU A 90 -11.99 8.59 8.28
C LEU A 90 -12.46 9.51 9.41
N ARG A 91 -13.77 9.75 9.54
CA ARG A 91 -14.33 10.54 10.66
C ARG A 91 -14.07 9.86 12.00
N MET A 92 -14.23 8.54 12.07
CA MET A 92 -13.93 7.77 13.28
C MET A 92 -12.43 7.79 13.60
N GLN A 93 -11.56 7.68 12.59
CA GLN A 93 -10.11 7.77 12.75
C GLN A 93 -9.67 9.16 13.23
N ALA A 94 -10.20 10.24 12.64
CA ALA A 94 -9.88 11.60 13.05
C ALA A 94 -10.32 11.87 14.50
N ALA A 95 -11.52 11.39 14.89
CA ALA A 95 -11.99 11.49 16.27
C ALA A 95 -11.12 10.67 17.25
N ALA A 96 -10.72 9.46 16.85
CA ALA A 96 -9.83 8.62 17.64
C ALA A 96 -8.46 9.30 17.84
N LEU A 97 -7.84 9.83 16.79
CA LEU A 97 -6.57 10.57 16.87
C LEU A 97 -6.66 11.82 17.74
N THR A 98 -7.74 12.58 17.58
CA THR A 98 -7.97 13.80 18.38
C THR A 98 -8.00 13.47 19.87
N ARG A 99 -8.64 12.36 20.25
CA ARG A 99 -8.67 11.86 21.63
C ARG A 99 -7.31 11.33 22.10
N LEU A 100 -6.61 10.57 21.26
CA LEU A 100 -5.34 9.91 21.62
C LEU A 100 -4.19 10.91 21.79
N TRP A 101 -4.08 11.85 20.86
CA TRP A 101 -2.98 12.83 20.82
C TRP A 101 -3.38 14.21 21.35
N GLN A 102 -4.60 14.37 21.86
CA GLN A 102 -5.14 15.63 22.37
C GLN A 102 -4.97 16.77 21.36
N LEU A 103 -5.32 16.48 20.10
CA LEU A 103 -5.17 17.43 19.00
C LEU A 103 -6.21 18.54 19.09
N PRO A 104 -5.90 19.73 18.53
CA PRO A 104 -6.85 20.83 18.52
C PRO A 104 -7.99 20.55 17.51
N PRO A 105 -9.20 21.09 17.72
CA PRO A 105 -10.39 20.78 16.90
C PRO A 105 -10.24 21.18 15.43
N GLU A 106 -9.31 22.07 15.11
CA GLU A 106 -8.92 22.44 13.74
C GLU A 106 -8.41 21.24 12.94
N PHE A 107 -7.86 20.21 13.61
CA PHE A 107 -7.39 18.99 12.95
C PHE A 107 -8.48 18.32 12.13
N GLU A 108 -9.70 18.21 12.66
CA GLU A 108 -10.82 17.60 11.92
C GLU A 108 -11.19 18.40 10.66
N ARG A 109 -11.11 19.74 10.73
CA ARG A 109 -11.37 20.62 9.59
C ARG A 109 -10.33 20.41 8.49
N ILE A 110 -9.06 20.37 8.87
CA ILE A 110 -7.96 20.11 7.95
C ILE A 110 -8.08 18.73 7.29
N CYS A 111 -8.42 17.67 8.05
CA CYS A 111 -8.65 16.35 7.49
C CYS A 111 -9.79 16.35 6.47
N ARG A 112 -10.86 17.11 6.73
CA ARG A 112 -12.00 17.25 5.82
C ARG A 112 -11.61 17.93 4.51
N ASP A 113 -10.84 19.02 4.58
CA ASP A 113 -10.39 19.75 3.41
C ASP A 113 -9.43 18.92 2.56
N ILE A 114 -8.47 18.24 3.21
CA ILE A 114 -7.54 17.34 2.52
C ILE A 114 -8.27 16.13 1.92
N TRP A 115 -9.29 15.59 2.58
CA TRP A 115 -10.12 14.52 2.02
C TRP A 115 -10.88 14.98 0.78
N ALA A 116 -11.46 16.19 0.80
CA ALA A 116 -12.12 16.76 -0.37
C ALA A 116 -11.14 16.95 -1.54
N LEU A 117 -9.93 17.47 -1.26
CA LEU A 117 -8.87 17.59 -2.26
C LEU A 117 -8.46 16.21 -2.78
N HIS A 118 -8.27 15.23 -1.91
CA HIS A 118 -7.94 13.86 -2.28
C HIS A 118 -8.96 13.28 -3.26
N LEU A 119 -10.27 13.38 -2.96
CA LEU A 119 -11.33 12.89 -3.83
C LEU A 119 -11.34 13.57 -5.21
N SER A 120 -11.05 14.87 -5.27
CA SER A 120 -10.96 15.62 -6.53
C SER A 120 -9.74 15.24 -7.38
N LEU A 121 -8.66 14.79 -6.74
CA LEU A 121 -7.40 14.42 -7.38
C LEU A 121 -7.34 12.93 -7.78
N LEU A 122 -8.41 12.18 -7.54
CA LEU A 122 -8.52 10.80 -8.01
C LEU A 122 -8.63 10.78 -9.54
N PRO A 123 -8.06 9.76 -10.22
CA PRO A 123 -8.14 9.66 -11.68
C PRO A 123 -9.57 9.66 -12.22
N ASN A 124 -10.48 9.06 -11.46
CA ASN A 124 -11.91 9.03 -11.74
C ASN A 124 -12.63 9.48 -10.46
N PRO A 125 -12.96 10.77 -10.29
CA PRO A 125 -13.61 11.26 -9.08
C PRO A 125 -15.00 10.63 -8.93
N PRO A 126 -15.45 10.37 -7.68
CA PRO A 126 -16.78 9.80 -7.45
C PRO A 126 -17.88 10.80 -7.86
N VAL A 127 -18.87 10.32 -8.61
CA VAL A 127 -20.04 11.11 -9.06
C VAL A 127 -21.04 11.23 -7.91
N ALA A 128 -21.73 12.37 -7.80
CA ALA A 128 -22.70 12.63 -6.73
C ALA A 128 -23.87 11.62 -6.72
N GLU A 129 -24.25 11.13 -5.52
CA GLU A 129 -25.35 10.16 -5.31
C GLU A 129 -26.68 10.51 -6.00
N PRO A 130 -27.15 11.78 -5.97
CA PRO A 130 -28.43 12.13 -6.58
C PRO A 130 -28.48 11.84 -8.09
N LEU A 131 -27.35 11.95 -8.80
CA LEU A 131 -27.27 11.63 -10.22
C LEU A 131 -27.36 10.12 -10.49
N LEU A 132 -26.74 9.31 -9.62
CA LEU A 132 -26.72 7.85 -9.77
C LEU A 132 -28.09 7.23 -9.49
N TYR A 133 -28.82 7.74 -8.50
CA TYR A 133 -30.19 7.29 -8.22
C TYR A 133 -31.14 7.57 -9.39
N LEU A 134 -31.02 8.75 -10.02
CA LEU A 134 -31.78 9.11 -11.21
C LEU A 134 -31.44 8.21 -12.41
N GLN A 135 -30.17 7.88 -12.58
CA GLN A 135 -29.70 7.01 -13.66
C GLN A 135 -30.07 5.53 -13.48
N ASP A 136 -30.22 5.05 -12.25
CA ASP A 136 -30.74 3.71 -11.97
C ASP A 136 -32.28 3.64 -12.13
N GLY A 137 -33.00 4.74 -11.86
CA GLY A 137 -34.45 4.84 -12.02
C GLY A 137 -34.88 4.91 -13.50
N LEU A 138 -34.02 5.46 -14.36
CA LEU A 138 -34.12 5.39 -15.80
C LEU A 138 -33.46 4.06 -16.23
N GLY A 139 -34.25 3.02 -16.50
CA GLY A 139 -33.73 1.70 -16.88
C GLY A 139 -32.74 1.72 -18.07
N PRO A 140 -32.19 0.55 -18.49
CA PRO A 140 -31.04 0.44 -19.42
C PRO A 140 -31.31 0.86 -20.89
N SER A 141 -32.19 1.83 -21.13
CA SER A 141 -32.54 2.38 -22.44
C SER A 141 -32.07 3.82 -22.69
N SER A 142 -31.46 4.53 -21.74
CA SER A 142 -30.96 5.90 -21.98
C SER A 142 -29.46 6.06 -21.79
N SER A 143 -28.78 6.12 -22.94
CA SER A 143 -27.62 6.98 -23.24
C SER A 143 -26.36 6.87 -22.36
N LYS A 144 -25.29 6.35 -22.99
CA LYS A 144 -23.92 6.81 -22.72
C LYS A 144 -23.85 8.32 -22.98
N PRO A 145 -23.42 9.17 -22.03
CA PRO A 145 -23.01 10.51 -22.39
C PRO A 145 -21.55 10.43 -22.88
N SER A 146 -21.38 10.47 -24.20
CA SER A 146 -20.09 10.78 -24.79
C SER A 146 -19.80 12.26 -24.54
N ALA A 147 -19.01 12.57 -23.51
CA ALA A 147 -18.45 13.88 -23.31
C ALA A 147 -17.42 14.17 -24.42
N LYS A 148 -17.90 14.70 -25.56
CA LYS A 148 -17.11 15.51 -26.47
C LYS A 148 -17.59 16.95 -26.28
N LEU A 149 -16.80 17.72 -25.54
CA LEU A 149 -16.91 19.17 -25.51
C LEU A 149 -16.65 19.70 -26.92
N GLU A 150 -17.63 20.41 -27.44
CA GLU A 150 -17.55 21.20 -28.66
C GLU A 150 -16.50 22.30 -28.47
N ARG A 151 -15.54 22.38 -29.40
CA ARG A 151 -14.74 23.58 -29.63
C ARG A 151 -14.96 23.99 -31.07
N GLU A 152 -15.67 25.08 -31.24
CA GLU A 152 -15.97 25.71 -32.52
C GLU A 152 -14.75 26.35 -33.19
N GLN A 153 -14.89 26.52 -34.52
CA GLN A 153 -14.14 27.34 -35.49
C GLN A 153 -12.81 26.73 -35.98
N ARG A 154 -12.48 26.68 -37.28
CA ARG A 154 -12.94 27.44 -38.47
C ARG A 154 -12.44 26.67 -39.72
N GLY A 155 -13.15 26.79 -40.85
CA GLY A 155 -12.97 25.95 -42.04
C GLY A 155 -11.85 26.32 -43.04
N LYS A 156 -12.01 25.73 -44.25
CA LYS A 156 -11.18 25.74 -45.48
C LYS A 156 -10.08 24.68 -45.53
N ASP A 157 -9.86 23.89 -46.57
CA ASP A 157 -10.44 23.76 -47.92
C ASP A 157 -10.25 22.31 -48.43
N SER A 158 -10.96 22.05 -49.52
CA SER A 158 -11.13 20.94 -50.46
C SER A 158 -9.96 20.00 -50.85
N ASP A 159 -10.40 18.81 -51.31
CA ASP A 159 -9.80 17.85 -52.27
C ASP A 159 -8.60 17.00 -51.80
N GLY A 160 -8.50 15.70 -52.07
CA GLY A 160 -9.23 14.80 -52.94
C GLY A 160 -8.29 13.61 -53.28
N HIS A 161 -8.89 12.45 -53.50
CA HIS A 161 -8.34 11.26 -54.16
C HIS A 161 -7.53 10.18 -53.39
N GLU A 162 -8.13 9.00 -53.43
CA GLU A 162 -7.61 7.65 -53.27
C GLU A 162 -6.51 7.32 -54.28
N SER A 163 -5.56 6.46 -53.91
CA SER A 163 -5.27 5.23 -54.68
C SER A 163 -4.22 4.34 -53.97
N GLU A 164 -4.36 3.06 -54.26
CA GLU A 164 -3.71 1.92 -53.64
C GLU A 164 -2.28 1.63 -54.17
N HIS A 165 -1.63 0.69 -53.47
CA HIS A 165 -0.82 -0.42 -53.99
C HIS A 165 0.73 -0.39 -53.85
N SER A 166 1.21 -1.31 -53.00
CA SER A 166 2.19 -2.37 -53.29
C SER A 166 3.63 -2.03 -53.71
N LYS A 167 4.62 -2.28 -52.82
CA LYS A 167 5.53 -3.47 -52.80
C LYS A 167 6.80 -3.25 -51.97
N LYS A 168 7.25 -4.38 -51.39
CA LYS A 168 8.53 -4.71 -50.74
C LYS A 168 9.79 -4.01 -51.27
N SER A 169 10.69 -3.66 -50.35
CA SER A 169 12.13 -3.99 -50.43
C SER A 169 12.78 -3.95 -49.05
N GLU A 170 13.52 -5.01 -48.73
CA GLU A 170 14.44 -5.12 -47.59
C GLU A 170 15.64 -4.17 -47.78
N MET A 171 16.17 -3.60 -46.69
CA MET A 171 17.58 -3.73 -46.26
C MET A 171 17.89 -2.82 -45.06
N THR A 172 18.37 -3.46 -44.00
CA THR A 172 19.41 -3.05 -43.04
C THR A 172 19.73 -1.56 -42.85
N ALA A 173 19.53 -1.05 -41.63
CA ALA A 173 20.48 -0.19 -40.95
C ALA A 173 20.14 -0.08 -39.46
N ASP A 174 21.20 -0.23 -38.66
CA ASP A 174 21.25 -0.07 -37.22
C ASP A 174 20.70 1.27 -36.72
N SER A 175 20.03 1.24 -35.57
CA SER A 175 20.01 2.37 -34.63
C SER A 175 19.79 1.86 -33.23
N SER A 176 20.91 1.67 -32.56
CA SER A 176 21.02 1.63 -31.11
C SER A 176 20.71 3.01 -30.52
N SER A 177 19.73 3.07 -29.63
CA SER A 177 19.77 4.01 -28.52
C SER A 177 18.97 3.45 -27.35
N SER A 178 19.67 2.63 -26.59
CA SER A 178 19.40 2.39 -25.18
C SER A 178 19.47 3.73 -24.43
N ASP A 179 18.38 4.16 -23.84
CA ASP A 179 18.41 5.01 -22.65
C ASP A 179 17.59 4.32 -21.57
N SER A 180 18.27 3.42 -20.87
CA SER A 180 17.75 2.73 -19.70
C SER A 180 18.01 3.62 -18.50
N SER A 181 17.10 4.57 -18.24
CA SER A 181 16.97 5.14 -16.90
C SER A 181 16.15 4.18 -16.06
N SER A 182 16.80 3.14 -15.53
CA SER A 182 16.24 2.33 -14.45
C SER A 182 16.15 3.19 -13.19
N ASP A 183 15.08 3.98 -13.11
CA ASP A 183 14.49 4.28 -11.82
C ASP A 183 14.08 2.93 -11.24
N PHE A 184 14.79 2.51 -10.19
CA PHE A 184 14.33 1.46 -9.31
C PHE A 184 13.10 2.01 -8.57
N ASP A 185 11.99 2.14 -9.28
CA ASP A 185 10.68 1.97 -8.66
C ASP A 185 10.76 0.58 -8.03
N TYR A 186 10.84 0.53 -6.70
CA TYR A 186 10.49 -0.68 -5.97
C TYR A 186 9.13 -1.10 -6.53
N ASP A 187 9.14 -2.20 -7.27
CA ASP A 187 7.96 -2.71 -7.94
C ASP A 187 6.98 -3.12 -6.84
N SER A 188 6.15 -2.17 -6.44
CA SER A 188 5.12 -2.38 -5.44
C SER A 188 4.10 -3.42 -5.91
N GLY A 189 4.14 -3.83 -7.19
CA GLY A 189 3.46 -5.02 -7.70
C GLY A 189 4.13 -6.32 -7.24
N LEU A 190 5.46 -6.38 -7.14
CA LEU A 190 6.20 -7.52 -6.62
C LEU A 190 5.94 -7.74 -5.12
N ASP A 191 5.92 -6.67 -4.32
CA ASP A 191 5.60 -6.76 -2.88
C ASP A 191 4.15 -7.24 -2.64
N GLU A 192 3.20 -6.79 -3.47
CA GLU A 192 1.80 -7.22 -3.39
C GLU A 192 1.64 -8.70 -3.84
N LEU A 193 2.37 -9.13 -4.88
CA LEU A 193 2.39 -10.52 -5.33
C LEU A 193 3.04 -11.45 -4.29
N MET A 194 4.11 -11.01 -3.62
CA MET A 194 4.72 -11.74 -2.50
C MET A 194 3.75 -11.85 -1.33
N ARG A 195 2.92 -10.82 -1.09
CA ARG A 195 1.88 -10.83 -0.06
C ARG A 195 0.70 -11.75 -0.41
N GLU A 196 0.22 -11.74 -1.65
CA GLU A 196 -0.83 -12.65 -2.13
C GLU A 196 -0.38 -14.12 -2.08
N ASN A 197 0.88 -14.40 -2.44
CA ASN A 197 1.47 -15.75 -2.32
C ASN A 197 1.65 -16.20 -0.86
N SER A 198 1.87 -15.26 0.06
CA SER A 198 1.96 -15.56 1.50
C SER A 198 0.58 -15.78 2.16
N ALA A 199 -0.50 -15.39 1.49
CA ALA A 199 -1.86 -15.39 2.03
C ALA A 199 -2.70 -16.61 1.62
N THR A 200 -2.15 -17.59 0.87
CA THR A 200 -2.83 -18.87 0.63
C THR A 200 -2.45 -19.87 1.72
N PRO A 201 -3.36 -20.25 2.64
CA PRO A 201 -3.16 -21.46 3.42
C PRO A 201 -3.26 -22.64 2.45
N SER A 202 -2.25 -23.50 2.46
CA SER A 202 -2.26 -24.80 1.82
C SER A 202 -3.44 -25.65 2.33
N SER A 203 -4.61 -25.51 1.72
CA SER A 203 -5.74 -26.43 1.91
C SER A 203 -5.60 -27.56 0.90
N SER A 204 -4.90 -28.61 1.31
CA SER A 204 -4.85 -29.88 0.58
C SER A 204 -6.18 -30.62 0.77
N GLU A 205 -7.02 -30.65 -0.25
CA GLU A 205 -8.06 -31.67 -0.39
C GLU A 205 -7.72 -32.55 -1.59
N GLN A 206 -7.55 -33.84 -1.32
CA GLN A 206 -7.42 -34.91 -2.30
C GLN A 206 -8.80 -35.20 -2.89
N GLU A 207 -8.95 -35.08 -4.22
CA GLU A 207 -9.96 -35.84 -4.95
C GLU A 207 -9.37 -36.39 -6.27
N ASP A 208 -9.47 -37.71 -6.33
CA ASP A 208 -9.39 -38.74 -7.37
C ASP A 208 -9.08 -38.45 -8.87
N GLU A 209 -8.46 -39.48 -9.47
CA GLU A 209 -7.99 -39.59 -10.84
C GLU A 209 -9.09 -39.55 -11.93
N GLY A 210 -8.74 -39.02 -13.12
CA GLY A 210 -9.56 -39.22 -14.33
C GLY A 210 -9.17 -38.46 -15.60
N ASN A 211 -8.19 -39.00 -16.36
CA ASN A 211 -7.99 -38.89 -17.82
C ASN A 211 -7.38 -37.58 -18.43
N PRO A 212 -6.26 -37.65 -19.21
CA PRO A 212 -5.59 -36.47 -19.76
C PRO A 212 -6.13 -36.06 -21.14
N LYS A 213 -6.59 -34.81 -21.29
CA LYS A 213 -6.81 -34.19 -22.61
C LYS A 213 -5.98 -32.92 -22.80
N LYS A 214 -5.11 -33.03 -23.82
CA LYS A 214 -4.26 -32.05 -24.53
C LYS A 214 -4.44 -30.56 -24.16
N ARG A 215 -3.35 -29.98 -23.65
CA ARG A 215 -3.12 -28.55 -23.40
C ARG A 215 -3.27 -27.74 -24.70
N LYS A 216 -4.19 -26.76 -24.69
CA LYS A 216 -4.12 -25.59 -25.60
C LYS A 216 -3.24 -24.53 -24.93
N GLY A 217 -2.33 -23.94 -25.70
CA GLY A 217 -1.38 -22.93 -25.22
C GLY A 217 -2.05 -21.69 -24.62
N PRO A 218 -1.29 -20.85 -23.88
CA PRO A 218 -1.84 -19.73 -23.13
C PRO A 218 -2.35 -18.67 -24.12
N VAL A 219 -3.66 -18.41 -24.08
CA VAL A 219 -4.23 -17.21 -24.68
C VAL A 219 -3.86 -16.04 -23.77
N PRO A 220 -3.36 -14.90 -24.29
CA PRO A 220 -3.03 -13.75 -23.44
C PRO A 220 -4.30 -13.27 -22.75
N ILE A 221 -4.33 -13.38 -21.43
CA ILE A 221 -5.39 -12.82 -20.59
C ILE A 221 -5.25 -11.31 -20.72
N THR A 222 -6.14 -10.68 -21.48
CA THR A 222 -6.32 -9.23 -21.43
C THR A 222 -6.73 -8.90 -20.00
N SER A 223 -5.82 -8.34 -19.19
CA SER A 223 -6.10 -8.02 -17.80
C SER A 223 -7.27 -7.04 -17.75
N LYS A 224 -8.38 -7.49 -17.17
CA LYS A 224 -9.50 -6.61 -16.86
C LYS A 224 -8.96 -5.57 -15.88
N ARG A 225 -9.03 -4.29 -16.25
CA ARG A 225 -8.62 -3.19 -15.35
C ARG A 225 -9.32 -3.39 -13.99
N PRO A 226 -8.59 -3.33 -12.86
CA PRO A 226 -9.20 -3.49 -11.55
C PRO A 226 -10.29 -2.43 -11.36
N THR A 227 -11.43 -2.83 -10.79
CA THR A 227 -12.57 -1.92 -10.55
C THR A 227 -12.27 -0.82 -9.53
N PHE A 228 -11.20 -1.00 -8.75
CA PHE A 228 -10.67 -0.04 -7.79
C PHE A 228 -9.27 0.35 -8.23
N SER A 229 -9.01 1.66 -8.31
CA SER A 229 -7.65 2.13 -8.52
C SER A 229 -6.79 1.80 -7.30
N ARG A 230 -5.47 1.71 -7.46
CA ARG A 230 -4.51 1.55 -6.34
C ARG A 230 -4.63 2.65 -5.27
N HIS A 231 -5.38 3.71 -5.57
CA HIS A 231 -5.62 4.89 -4.74
C HIS A 231 -6.96 4.85 -4.01
N ASP A 232 -7.83 3.89 -4.36
CA ASP A 232 -9.14 3.69 -3.74
C ASP A 232 -9.02 2.76 -2.52
N THR A 233 -7.84 2.68 -1.89
CA THR A 233 -7.57 1.76 -0.77
C THR A 233 -7.85 2.44 0.58
N PRO A 234 -8.18 1.68 1.64
CA PRO A 234 -8.36 2.25 2.99
C PRO A 234 -7.09 2.95 3.50
N ALA A 235 -5.90 2.57 3.02
CA ALA A 235 -4.65 3.27 3.34
C ALA A 235 -4.62 4.74 2.88
N SER A 236 -5.46 5.13 1.91
CA SER A 236 -5.65 6.54 1.52
C SER A 236 -6.21 7.40 2.66
N THR A 237 -7.04 6.83 3.54
CA THR A 237 -7.55 7.54 4.72
C THR A 237 -6.41 7.89 5.67
N ILE A 238 -5.50 6.94 5.90
CA ILE A 238 -4.30 7.16 6.73
C ILE A 238 -3.36 8.17 6.07
N SER A 239 -3.16 8.11 4.75
CA SER A 239 -2.31 9.10 4.07
C SER A 239 -2.86 10.54 4.19
N VAL A 240 -4.18 10.70 4.17
CA VAL A 240 -4.84 11.99 4.45
C VAL A 240 -4.59 12.46 5.88
N LEU A 241 -4.66 11.56 6.86
CA LEU A 241 -4.32 11.90 8.27
C LEU A 241 -2.85 12.30 8.41
N VAL A 242 -1.92 11.60 7.75
CA VAL A 242 -0.50 11.95 7.75
C VAL A 242 -0.28 13.36 7.20
N VAL A 243 -0.85 13.67 6.03
CA VAL A 243 -0.74 15.00 5.42
C VAL A 243 -1.34 16.05 6.35
N ALA A 244 -2.50 15.79 6.98
CA ALA A 244 -3.12 16.69 7.94
C ALA A 244 -2.20 16.97 9.15
N CYS A 245 -1.60 15.93 9.74
CA CYS A 245 -0.65 16.11 10.85
C CYS A 245 0.57 16.94 10.43
N TRP A 246 1.05 16.76 9.20
CA TRP A 246 2.17 17.54 8.66
C TRP A 246 1.80 18.99 8.41
N THR A 247 0.60 19.28 7.90
CA THR A 247 0.12 20.66 7.77
C THR A 247 0.08 21.41 9.11
N LEU A 248 -0.20 20.70 10.22
CA LEU A 248 -0.12 21.22 11.58
C LEU A 248 1.30 21.22 12.20
N ARG A 249 2.33 20.81 11.45
CA ARG A 249 3.72 20.68 11.92
C ARG A 249 3.86 19.76 13.15
N LEU A 250 3.01 18.74 13.26
CA LEU A 250 3.09 17.75 14.34
C LEU A 250 4.30 16.83 14.13
N PRO A 251 5.06 16.49 15.20
CA PRO A 251 6.24 15.63 15.11
C PRO A 251 5.88 14.14 15.15
N VAL A 252 5.02 13.73 14.21
CA VAL A 252 4.52 12.36 14.04
C VAL A 252 5.35 11.59 13.02
N MET A 253 5.48 10.29 13.25
CA MET A 253 6.18 9.36 12.37
C MET A 253 5.23 8.35 11.73
N TYR A 254 5.56 7.77 10.56
CA TYR A 254 4.72 6.73 9.94
C TYR A 254 4.52 5.52 10.86
N ILE A 255 5.58 5.12 11.56
CA ILE A 255 5.52 4.02 12.54
C ILE A 255 4.56 4.31 13.71
N ASP A 256 4.35 5.59 14.07
CA ASP A 256 3.39 5.94 15.13
C ASP A 256 1.96 5.62 14.68
N PHE A 257 1.62 5.78 13.39
CA PHE A 257 0.32 5.36 12.82
C PHE A 257 0.18 3.84 12.78
N ILE A 258 1.24 3.12 12.41
CA ILE A 258 1.21 1.66 12.36
C ILE A 258 0.96 1.09 13.76
N ARG A 259 1.67 1.58 14.78
CA ARG A 259 1.50 1.11 16.18
C ARG A 259 0.10 1.35 16.74
N ILE A 260 -0.54 2.48 16.43
CA ILE A 260 -1.92 2.74 16.87
C ILE A 260 -2.96 1.91 16.09
N ILE A 261 -2.64 1.52 14.85
CA ILE A 261 -3.46 0.60 14.05
C ILE A 261 -3.34 -0.83 14.62
N GLU A 262 -2.12 -1.29 14.90
CA GLU A 262 -1.86 -2.62 15.47
C GLU A 262 -2.53 -2.81 16.83
N SER A 263 -2.52 -1.76 17.67
CA SER A 263 -3.18 -1.76 18.97
C SER A 263 -4.71 -1.60 18.91
N TYR A 264 -5.33 -1.56 17.71
CA TYR A 264 -6.76 -1.30 17.50
C TYR A 264 -7.26 0.02 18.15
N ASP A 265 -6.35 0.98 18.39
CA ASP A 265 -6.71 2.33 18.86
C ASP A 265 -7.23 3.20 17.71
N LEU A 266 -6.66 3.03 16.52
CA LEU A 266 -7.10 3.68 15.30
C LEU A 266 -7.92 2.70 14.44
N PRO A 267 -9.19 3.00 14.14
CA PRO A 267 -10.03 2.18 13.26
C PRO A 267 -9.42 2.00 11.87
N TYR A 268 -8.91 0.81 11.57
CA TYR A 268 -8.35 0.48 10.26
C TYR A 268 -8.46 -1.02 10.00
N LEU A 269 -7.96 -1.83 10.94
CA LEU A 269 -8.21 -3.27 10.99
C LEU A 269 -9.65 -3.52 11.48
N ASP A 270 -10.33 -4.48 10.86
CA ASP A 270 -11.74 -4.82 11.15
C ASP A 270 -12.69 -3.60 11.23
N ALA A 271 -12.50 -2.64 10.32
CA ALA A 271 -13.28 -1.40 10.32
C ALA A 271 -14.78 -1.65 10.07
N LEU A 272 -15.16 -2.78 9.46
CA LEU A 272 -16.54 -3.14 9.17
C LEU A 272 -17.39 -3.30 10.44
N ARG A 273 -16.79 -3.76 11.54
CA ARG A 273 -17.45 -3.88 12.86
C ARG A 273 -18.00 -2.55 13.38
N LEU A 274 -17.40 -1.45 12.93
CA LEU A 274 -17.70 -0.09 13.38
C LEU A 274 -18.70 0.63 12.47
N VAL A 275 -18.95 0.11 11.27
CA VAL A 275 -19.85 0.70 10.27
C VAL A 275 -21.30 0.26 10.53
N PRO A 276 -22.30 1.16 10.43
CA PRO A 276 -23.71 0.79 10.63
C PRO A 276 -24.20 -0.31 9.66
N GLU A 277 -25.04 -1.22 10.17
CA GLU A 277 -25.61 -2.32 9.36
C GLU A 277 -26.34 -1.83 8.09
N ALA A 278 -26.96 -0.65 8.17
CA ALA A 278 -27.67 -0.05 7.04
C ALA A 278 -26.75 0.16 5.83
N MET A 279 -25.48 0.49 6.05
CA MET A 279 -24.48 0.62 4.98
C MET A 279 -23.93 -0.76 4.57
N LEU A 280 -23.67 -1.64 5.54
CA LEU A 280 -23.12 -2.98 5.30
C LEU A 280 -23.98 -3.84 4.36
N ARG A 281 -25.31 -3.72 4.41
CA ARG A 281 -26.25 -4.48 3.57
C ARG A 281 -26.12 -4.22 2.07
N HIS A 282 -25.54 -3.08 1.69
CA HIS A 282 -25.39 -2.66 0.30
C HIS A 282 -24.01 -2.97 -0.29
N LEU A 283 -23.07 -3.44 0.55
CA LEU A 283 -21.69 -3.76 0.17
C LEU A 283 -21.58 -5.15 -0.46
N ARG A 284 -20.74 -5.28 -1.49
CA ARG A 284 -20.33 -6.57 -2.05
C ARG A 284 -19.27 -7.21 -1.16
N LYS A 285 -19.09 -8.53 -1.26
CA LYS A 285 -18.01 -9.26 -0.57
C LYS A 285 -16.63 -8.66 -0.84
N GLN A 286 -16.31 -8.38 -2.11
CA GLN A 286 -15.02 -7.79 -2.50
C GLN A 286 -14.80 -6.39 -1.93
N THR A 287 -15.84 -5.54 -1.94
CA THR A 287 -15.74 -4.18 -1.40
C THR A 287 -15.67 -4.17 0.12
N ALA A 288 -16.36 -5.10 0.78
CA ALA A 288 -16.25 -5.30 2.22
C ALA A 288 -14.83 -5.72 2.60
N GLN A 289 -14.26 -6.71 1.91
CA GLN A 289 -12.86 -7.13 2.12
C GLN A 289 -11.87 -5.99 1.84
N ALA A 290 -12.11 -5.15 0.83
CA ALA A 290 -11.28 -4.00 0.55
C ALA A 290 -11.35 -2.90 1.63
N LEU A 291 -12.49 -2.73 2.30
CA LEU A 291 -12.65 -1.75 3.40
C LEU A 291 -11.93 -2.17 4.68
N SER A 292 -11.77 -3.47 4.92
CA SER A 292 -11.13 -4.03 6.11
C SER A 292 -9.95 -4.93 5.72
N PRO A 293 -8.75 -4.35 5.53
CA PRO A 293 -7.56 -5.12 5.23
C PRO A 293 -7.12 -5.96 6.44
N PHE A 294 -6.48 -7.09 6.18
CA PHE A 294 -6.02 -8.01 7.23
C PHE A 294 -4.77 -7.52 7.98
N TYR A 295 -4.02 -6.61 7.37
CA TYR A 295 -2.72 -6.17 7.86
C TYR A 295 -2.63 -4.64 7.81
N PRO A 296 -1.84 -4.03 8.70
CA PRO A 296 -1.53 -2.61 8.64
C PRO A 296 -0.76 -2.29 7.36
N PRO A 297 -0.81 -1.03 6.93
CA PRO A 297 -0.06 -0.58 5.77
C PRO A 297 1.43 -0.47 6.12
N SER A 298 2.29 -0.83 5.17
CA SER A 298 3.75 -0.61 5.29
C SER A 298 4.07 0.89 5.28
N THR A 299 5.14 1.28 5.96
CA THR A 299 5.64 2.66 6.00
C THR A 299 5.94 3.21 4.61
N LEU A 300 6.62 2.42 3.76
CA LEU A 300 6.94 2.81 2.38
C LEU A 300 5.66 3.01 1.55
N TYR A 301 4.67 2.14 1.75
CA TYR A 301 3.38 2.26 1.07
C TYR A 301 2.63 3.53 1.49
N LEU A 302 2.58 3.83 2.79
CA LEU A 302 2.00 5.09 3.31
C LEU A 302 2.76 6.32 2.82
N HIS A 303 4.08 6.26 2.80
CA HIS A 303 4.91 7.34 2.28
C HIS A 303 4.61 7.60 0.80
N ASN A 304 4.55 6.57 -0.04
CA ASN A 304 4.22 6.71 -1.45
C ASN A 304 2.83 7.34 -1.67
N LEU A 305 1.82 6.93 -0.89
CA LEU A 305 0.48 7.51 -0.98
C LEU A 305 0.45 8.99 -0.53
N SER A 306 1.09 9.32 0.58
CA SER A 306 1.12 10.69 1.14
C SER A 306 1.99 11.65 0.31
N SER A 307 3.13 11.16 -0.18
CA SER A 307 4.03 11.87 -1.09
C SER A 307 3.32 12.21 -2.40
N ARG A 308 2.61 11.25 -2.99
CA ARG A 308 1.81 11.47 -4.20
C ARG A 308 0.68 12.47 -3.96
N LEU A 309 -0.08 12.32 -2.87
CA LEU A 309 -1.16 13.24 -2.53
C LEU A 309 -0.65 14.67 -2.41
N SER A 310 0.47 14.85 -1.69
CA SER A 310 1.10 16.17 -1.52
C SER A 310 1.60 16.75 -2.85
N LYS A 311 2.20 15.93 -3.72
CA LYS A 311 2.59 16.33 -5.07
C LYS A 311 1.39 16.83 -5.88
N LEU A 312 0.29 16.09 -5.87
CA LEU A 312 -0.92 16.40 -6.63
C LEU A 312 -1.62 17.66 -6.09
N MET A 313 -1.68 17.82 -4.77
CA MET A 313 -2.21 19.03 -4.12
C MET A 313 -1.42 20.27 -4.56
N TYR A 314 -0.09 20.18 -4.57
CA TYR A 314 0.76 21.27 -5.01
C TYR A 314 0.66 21.53 -6.52
N SER A 315 0.73 20.50 -7.36
CA SER A 315 0.71 20.68 -8.82
C SER A 315 -0.62 21.19 -9.38
N THR A 316 -1.73 20.83 -8.74
CA THR A 316 -3.07 21.13 -9.26
C THR A 316 -3.69 22.36 -8.62
N TYR A 317 -3.48 22.55 -7.32
CA TYR A 317 -4.13 23.60 -6.54
C TYR A 317 -3.17 24.58 -5.87
N ASP A 318 -1.86 24.41 -6.06
CA ASP A 318 -0.81 25.18 -5.38
C ASP A 318 -0.92 25.13 -3.83
N VAL A 319 -1.51 24.04 -3.31
CA VAL A 319 -1.61 23.82 -1.87
C VAL A 319 -0.31 23.21 -1.36
N TYR A 320 0.49 24.06 -0.72
CA TYR A 320 1.79 23.67 -0.17
C TYR A 320 1.65 22.91 1.15
N THR A 321 2.22 21.70 1.21
CA THR A 321 2.40 20.97 2.46
C THR A 321 3.77 21.31 3.05
N PRO A 322 3.83 21.73 4.32
CA PRO A 322 5.05 22.21 4.91
C PRO A 322 6.05 21.08 5.23
N GLU A 323 7.31 21.46 5.47
CA GLU A 323 8.36 20.54 5.92
C GLU A 323 8.03 19.89 7.27
N MET A 324 8.56 18.69 7.46
CA MET A 324 8.50 17.94 8.70
C MET A 324 9.05 18.74 9.88
N ASN A 325 8.48 18.56 11.07
CA ASN A 325 9.03 19.12 12.31
C ASN A 325 10.32 18.37 12.70
N ALA A 326 11.42 18.81 12.10
CA ALA A 326 12.69 18.09 12.09
C ALA A 326 13.36 18.00 13.46
N ALA A 327 13.27 19.05 14.29
CA ALA A 327 13.99 19.12 15.56
C ALA A 327 13.62 17.99 16.55
N PRO A 328 12.33 17.76 16.88
CA PRO A 328 11.93 16.67 17.77
C PRO A 328 12.14 15.28 17.13
N ILE A 329 11.97 15.13 15.82
CA ILE A 329 12.15 13.83 15.15
C ILE A 329 13.64 13.47 15.08
N LEU A 330 14.51 14.44 14.81
CA LEU A 330 15.97 14.24 14.87
C LEU A 330 16.41 13.88 16.29
N TRP A 331 15.85 14.53 17.32
CA TRP A 331 16.15 14.15 18.71
C TRP A 331 15.67 12.72 19.03
N LYS A 332 14.48 12.33 18.56
CA LYS A 332 13.99 10.95 18.66
C LYS A 332 14.94 9.96 17.97
N ALA A 333 15.47 10.30 16.80
CA ALA A 333 16.43 9.47 16.05
C ALA A 333 17.79 9.34 16.76
N VAL A 334 18.32 10.45 17.29
CA VAL A 334 19.57 10.44 18.06
C VAL A 334 19.40 9.57 19.32
N ARG A 335 18.26 9.70 20.00
CA ARG A 335 17.96 8.88 21.18
C ARG A 335 17.74 7.41 20.88
N SER A 336 17.15 7.06 19.73
CA SER A 336 16.95 5.65 19.37
C SER A 336 18.28 4.90 19.17
N LEU A 337 19.31 5.62 18.71
CA LEU A 337 20.68 5.16 18.56
C LEU A 337 21.57 5.41 19.81
N GLN A 338 20.95 5.76 20.96
CA GLN A 338 21.65 6.05 22.21
C GLN A 338 22.72 7.17 22.11
N GLY A 339 22.49 8.11 21.19
CA GLY A 339 23.37 9.24 20.95
C GLY A 339 23.21 10.37 21.96
N THR A 340 24.21 11.25 22.01
CA THR A 340 24.29 12.41 22.90
C THR A 340 23.77 13.70 22.22
N PRO A 341 23.57 14.79 22.97
CA PRO A 341 23.31 16.12 22.40
C PRO A 341 24.39 16.59 21.41
N THR A 342 25.65 16.18 21.59
CA THR A 342 26.71 16.50 20.63
C THR A 342 26.47 15.82 19.28
N LEU A 343 26.03 14.55 19.29
CA LEU A 343 25.63 13.85 18.07
C LEU A 343 24.47 14.55 17.36
N TYR A 344 23.50 15.09 18.11
CA TYR A 344 22.41 15.90 17.55
C TYR A 344 22.92 17.14 16.82
N VAL A 345 23.85 17.89 17.42
CA VAL A 345 24.42 19.11 16.82
C VAL A 345 25.22 18.77 15.56
N LEU A 346 26.05 17.73 15.60
CA LEU A 346 26.82 17.26 14.44
C LEU A 346 25.91 16.82 13.30
N THR A 347 24.87 16.04 13.61
CA THR A 347 23.90 15.59 12.62
C THR A 347 23.14 16.75 12.00
N LYS A 348 22.74 17.74 12.81
CA LYS A 348 22.10 18.96 12.32
C LYS A 348 22.99 19.75 11.37
N ARG A 349 24.30 19.84 11.65
CA ARG A 349 25.28 20.47 10.75
C ARG A 349 25.39 19.67 9.45
N LEU A 350 25.56 18.35 9.54
CA LEU A 350 25.68 17.49 8.36
C LEU A 350 24.43 17.53 7.47
N ALA A 351 23.23 17.47 8.06
CA ALA A 351 21.96 17.53 7.33
C ALA A 351 21.82 18.82 6.51
N ARG A 352 22.29 19.96 7.05
CA ARG A 352 22.33 21.24 6.32
C ARG A 352 23.33 21.21 5.17
N LEU A 353 24.52 20.64 5.38
CA LEU A 353 25.55 20.50 4.34
C LEU A 353 25.08 19.64 3.16
N VAL A 354 24.40 18.54 3.47
CA VAL A 354 23.85 17.58 2.50
C VAL A 354 22.56 18.11 1.84
N SER A 355 21.97 19.18 2.38
CA SER A 355 20.70 19.79 1.93
C SER A 355 19.60 18.74 1.79
N ILE A 356 19.33 18.03 2.88
CA ILE A 356 18.34 16.94 2.90
C ILE A 356 16.92 17.54 2.81
N PRO A 357 16.10 17.13 1.84
CA PRO A 357 14.71 17.56 1.78
C PRO A 357 13.92 16.90 2.92
N LEU A 358 13.26 17.72 3.73
CA LEU A 358 12.40 17.26 4.84
C LEU A 358 10.92 17.41 4.50
N THR A 359 10.59 17.41 3.21
CA THR A 359 9.23 17.48 2.65
C THR A 359 8.70 16.09 2.30
N LEU A 360 7.37 15.94 2.21
CA LEU A 360 6.74 14.66 1.81
C LEU A 360 7.09 14.24 0.38
N HIS A 361 7.30 15.20 -0.52
CA HIS A 361 7.69 14.93 -1.90
C HIS A 361 8.75 15.92 -2.35
N ARG A 362 9.69 15.46 -3.16
CA ARG A 362 10.83 16.24 -3.66
C ARG A 362 10.45 17.56 -4.37
N THR A 363 9.28 17.63 -5.02
CA THR A 363 8.84 18.85 -5.74
C THR A 363 8.45 20.01 -4.83
N LEU A 364 8.22 19.74 -3.54
CA LEU A 364 7.94 20.78 -2.55
C LEU A 364 9.22 21.46 -2.07
N ALA A 365 10.38 20.85 -2.32
CA ALA A 365 11.69 21.41 -2.03
C ALA A 365 12.24 22.17 -3.25
N PRO A 366 13.09 23.19 -3.05
CA PRO A 366 13.75 23.88 -4.15
C PRO A 366 14.58 22.92 -5.01
N ALA A 367 14.40 23.00 -6.33
CA ALA A 367 15.18 22.20 -7.26
C ALA A 367 16.66 22.61 -7.23
N LEU A 368 17.53 21.65 -7.57
CA LEU A 368 18.95 21.89 -7.70
C LEU A 368 19.24 22.87 -8.84
N LYS A 369 20.31 23.67 -8.69
CA LYS A 369 20.77 24.56 -9.75
C LYS A 369 21.23 23.73 -10.96
N CYS A 370 20.43 23.70 -12.02
CA CYS A 370 20.81 23.06 -13.28
C CYS A 370 21.74 24.00 -14.06
N THR A 371 23.03 23.66 -14.13
CA THR A 371 24.01 24.40 -14.95
C THR A 371 24.01 23.89 -16.40
N LYS A 372 23.73 22.60 -16.57
CA LYS A 372 23.64 21.92 -17.87
C LYS A 372 22.25 21.32 -18.06
N LYS A 373 21.82 21.17 -19.32
CA LYS A 373 20.52 20.56 -19.67
C LYS A 373 20.35 19.11 -19.20
N ARG A 374 21.45 18.38 -18.96
CA ARG A 374 21.45 16.98 -18.46
C ARG A 374 21.62 16.89 -16.94
N ASP A 375 21.74 18.01 -16.23
CA ASP A 375 21.86 17.98 -14.77
C ASP A 375 20.51 17.54 -14.17
N PRO A 376 20.49 16.57 -13.25
CA PRO A 376 19.26 16.14 -12.61
C PRO A 376 18.73 17.26 -11.71
N GLY A 377 17.42 17.56 -11.81
CA GLY A 377 16.78 18.59 -11.00
C GLY A 377 16.73 18.25 -9.50
N PHE A 378 16.88 16.97 -9.14
CA PHE A 378 16.86 16.47 -7.76
C PHE A 378 17.91 15.37 -7.59
N HIS A 379 18.40 15.18 -6.38
CA HIS A 379 19.26 14.04 -6.08
C HIS A 379 18.46 12.74 -5.96
N LYS A 380 19.12 11.61 -6.19
CA LYS A 380 18.56 10.29 -5.87
C LYS A 380 18.27 10.21 -4.37
N HIS A 381 17.14 9.60 -4.02
CA HIS A 381 16.61 9.48 -2.65
C HIS A 381 16.17 10.81 -1.99
N ASP A 382 15.96 11.87 -2.76
CA ASP A 382 15.29 13.09 -2.26
C ASP A 382 13.79 12.87 -1.98
N ASN A 383 13.21 11.78 -2.49
CA ASN A 383 11.87 11.32 -2.16
C ASN A 383 11.88 10.13 -1.17
N ALA A 384 12.95 9.98 -0.40
CA ALA A 384 12.99 8.98 0.66
C ALA A 384 12.11 9.40 1.83
N VAL A 385 11.73 8.44 2.67
CA VAL A 385 11.01 8.72 3.92
C VAL A 385 11.82 9.74 4.75
N PRO A 386 11.25 10.89 5.13
CA PRO A 386 12.03 11.95 5.79
C PRO A 386 12.60 11.55 7.16
N GLU A 387 11.91 10.66 7.89
CA GLU A 387 12.39 10.05 9.14
C GLU A 387 13.65 9.21 8.90
N VAL A 388 13.62 8.36 7.85
CA VAL A 388 14.77 7.55 7.42
C VAL A 388 15.93 8.44 7.01
N SER A 389 15.64 9.57 6.35
CA SER A 389 16.66 10.53 5.95
C SER A 389 17.36 11.16 7.16
N LEU A 390 16.63 11.48 8.22
CA LEU A 390 17.24 12.01 9.45
C LEU A 390 18.12 10.97 10.15
N ILE A 391 17.62 9.75 10.36
CA ILE A 391 18.40 8.71 11.03
C ILE A 391 19.60 8.24 10.19
N ALA A 392 19.47 8.18 8.86
CA ALA A 392 20.59 7.90 7.97
C ALA A 392 21.71 8.92 8.14
N THR A 393 21.38 10.20 8.34
CA THR A 393 22.37 11.25 8.61
C THR A 393 23.06 11.04 9.95
N VAL A 394 22.34 10.60 10.99
CA VAL A 394 22.93 10.24 12.29
C VAL A 394 23.95 9.12 12.10
N ILE A 395 23.60 8.10 11.31
CA ILE A 395 24.47 6.95 11.05
C ILE A 395 25.73 7.38 10.30
N VAL A 396 25.63 8.28 9.31
CA VAL A 396 26.81 8.83 8.62
C VAL A 396 27.74 9.54 9.61
N VAL A 397 27.20 10.36 10.53
CA VAL A 397 28.03 10.99 11.58
C VAL A 397 28.66 9.94 12.48
N MET A 398 27.91 8.92 12.92
CA MET A 398 28.46 7.83 13.73
C MET A 398 29.57 7.07 12.99
N LYS A 399 29.42 6.83 11.69
CA LYS A 399 30.47 6.22 10.85
C LYS A 399 31.71 7.09 10.77
N MET A 400 31.55 8.41 10.60
CA MET A 400 32.67 9.35 10.56
C MET A 400 33.44 9.38 11.89
N VAL A 401 32.73 9.36 13.01
CA VAL A 401 33.35 9.42 14.35
C VAL A 401 34.00 8.10 14.74
N TYR A 402 33.28 6.99 14.65
CA TYR A 402 33.69 5.73 15.26
C TYR A 402 34.42 4.77 14.34
N GLY A 403 34.23 4.90 13.03
CA GLY A 403 34.85 3.96 12.09
C GLY A 403 34.31 2.54 12.22
N MET A 404 33.01 2.35 12.01
CA MET A 404 32.31 1.05 12.08
C MET A 404 32.68 0.09 10.92
N ASP A 405 33.90 0.20 10.39
CA ASP A 405 34.49 -0.56 9.27
C ASP A 405 35.65 -1.47 9.74
N GLY A 406 35.82 -1.62 11.05
CA GLY A 406 36.93 -2.37 11.66
C GLY A 406 38.19 -1.53 11.88
N GLN A 407 38.23 -0.29 11.43
CA GLN A 407 39.33 0.65 11.68
C GLN A 407 38.93 1.69 12.74
N LEU A 408 39.59 1.61 13.90
CA LEU A 408 39.37 2.53 15.01
C LEU A 408 39.82 3.95 14.63
N ARG A 409 38.89 4.90 14.77
CA ARG A 409 39.16 6.34 14.62
C ARG A 409 39.13 7.02 15.99
N ARG A 410 40.14 7.85 16.28
CA ARG A 410 40.26 8.58 17.56
C ARG A 410 40.62 10.04 17.32
N PRO A 411 40.02 10.97 18.09
CA PRO A 411 40.37 12.37 18.01
C PRO A 411 41.82 12.58 18.48
N ARG A 412 42.55 13.46 17.78
CA ARG A 412 43.90 13.88 18.15
C ARG A 412 43.92 15.23 18.87
N GLU A 413 42.89 16.05 18.65
CA GLU A 413 42.79 17.41 19.16
C GLU A 413 41.70 17.50 20.23
N ASN A 414 41.98 18.24 21.30
CA ASN A 414 41.01 18.46 22.38
C ASN A 414 39.75 19.23 21.92
N GLU A 415 39.87 20.00 20.84
CA GLU A 415 38.76 20.78 20.27
C GLU A 415 37.82 19.94 19.39
N ASP A 416 38.19 18.69 19.08
CA ASP A 416 37.37 17.81 18.24
C ASP A 416 36.06 17.43 18.96
N PRO A 417 34.88 17.68 18.36
CA PRO A 417 33.60 17.29 18.95
C PRO A 417 33.47 15.78 19.18
N ALA A 418 34.30 14.94 18.55
CA ALA A 418 34.38 13.51 18.81
C ALA A 418 34.85 13.17 20.23
N CYS A 419 35.60 14.07 20.91
CA CYS A 419 36.01 13.89 22.30
C CYS A 419 34.81 13.84 23.26
N ALA A 420 33.76 14.60 22.97
CA ALA A 420 32.56 14.66 23.79
C ALA A 420 31.59 13.49 23.54
N LEU A 421 31.92 12.59 22.60
CA LEU A 421 31.13 11.41 22.30
C LEU A 421 31.61 10.20 23.14
N PRO A 422 30.68 9.31 23.54
CA PRO A 422 31.01 8.12 24.31
C PRO A 422 31.79 7.10 23.47
N THR A 423 32.51 6.18 24.11
CA THR A 423 33.24 5.13 23.38
C THR A 423 32.30 4.23 22.57
N LEU A 424 32.79 3.73 21.42
CA LEU A 424 32.01 2.83 20.55
C LEU A 424 31.47 1.61 21.31
N LYS A 425 32.28 1.00 22.19
CA LYS A 425 31.88 -0.17 22.99
C LYS A 425 30.70 0.14 23.91
N ASP A 426 30.70 1.32 24.54
CA ASP A 426 29.63 1.75 25.43
C ASP A 426 28.35 2.05 24.65
N VAL A 427 28.46 2.68 23.47
CA VAL A 427 27.31 2.91 22.58
C VAL A 427 26.69 1.60 22.12
N LEU A 428 27.49 0.66 21.63
CA LEU A 428 26.99 -0.65 21.17
C LEU A 428 26.33 -1.44 22.31
N ARG A 429 26.92 -1.39 23.52
CA ARG A 429 26.31 -1.98 24.73
C ARG A 429 24.98 -1.30 25.06
N ALA A 430 24.92 0.02 25.01
CA ALA A 430 23.70 0.78 25.25
C ALA A 430 22.61 0.44 24.23
N ILE A 431 22.95 0.31 22.94
CA ILE A 431 22.00 -0.10 21.90
C ILE A 431 21.47 -1.52 22.17
N LYS A 432 22.35 -2.48 22.47
CA LYS A 432 21.94 -3.86 22.82
C LYS A 432 21.01 -3.88 24.04
N ASN A 433 21.33 -3.11 25.07
CA ASN A 433 20.49 -2.98 26.27
C ASN A 433 19.13 -2.34 25.94
N ALA A 434 19.11 -1.35 25.05
CA ALA A 434 17.88 -0.71 24.60
C ALA A 434 17.02 -1.66 23.75
N GLU A 435 17.60 -2.49 22.88
CA GLU A 435 16.87 -3.52 22.16
C GLU A 435 16.27 -4.56 23.11
N ALA A 436 17.04 -5.01 24.11
CA ALA A 436 16.54 -5.93 25.13
C ALA A 436 15.41 -5.30 25.96
N ALA A 437 15.51 -4.00 26.27
CA ALA A 437 14.45 -3.28 26.97
C ALA A 437 13.20 -3.12 26.10
N ASP A 438 13.35 -2.78 24.81
CA ASP A 438 12.23 -2.65 23.89
C ASP A 438 11.53 -3.98 23.67
N LEU A 439 12.26 -5.10 23.64
CA LEU A 439 11.66 -6.43 23.67
C LEU A 439 10.85 -6.61 24.96
N LYS A 440 11.41 -6.36 26.14
CA LYS A 440 10.65 -6.51 27.39
C LYS A 440 9.36 -5.68 27.46
N HIS A 441 9.37 -4.48 26.89
CA HIS A 441 8.22 -3.57 26.86
C HIS A 441 7.43 -3.60 25.55
N ALA A 442 7.73 -4.54 24.64
CA ALA A 442 6.99 -4.69 23.41
C ALA A 442 5.54 -5.06 23.75
N PRO A 443 4.55 -4.55 23.00
CA PRO A 443 3.17 -4.95 23.22
C PRO A 443 3.04 -6.47 23.09
N ALA A 444 2.13 -7.05 23.88
CA ALA A 444 1.92 -8.50 23.90
C ALA A 444 1.61 -9.08 22.50
N PHE A 445 1.04 -8.26 21.62
CA PHE A 445 0.89 -8.55 20.20
C PHE A 445 1.57 -7.48 19.34
N SER A 446 2.50 -7.91 18.48
CA SER A 446 3.08 -7.12 17.39
C SER A 446 3.33 -8.03 16.19
N MET A 447 3.12 -7.52 14.98
CA MET A 447 3.38 -8.33 13.77
C MET A 447 4.87 -8.54 13.52
N GLU A 448 5.73 -7.60 13.92
CA GLU A 448 7.18 -7.68 13.74
C GLU A 448 7.83 -8.67 14.71
N THR A 449 7.29 -8.78 15.93
CA THR A 449 7.83 -9.64 16.98
C THR A 449 6.83 -10.73 17.33
N GLN A 450 6.85 -11.84 16.58
CA GLN A 450 6.05 -13.02 16.91
C GLN A 450 6.63 -13.69 18.16
N ARG A 451 5.88 -13.62 19.27
CA ARG A 451 6.21 -14.35 20.50
C ARG A 451 5.42 -15.62 20.61
N SER A 452 6.07 -16.67 21.10
CA SER A 452 5.36 -17.86 21.53
C SER A 452 4.53 -17.53 22.77
N VAL A 453 3.31 -18.04 22.82
CA VAL A 453 2.44 -17.93 24.01
C VAL A 453 3.10 -18.59 25.22
N LEU A 454 3.96 -19.58 25.00
CA LEU A 454 4.67 -20.30 26.05
C LEU A 454 5.75 -19.45 26.74
N ASP A 455 6.23 -18.40 26.07
CA ASP A 455 7.30 -17.53 26.58
C ASP A 455 6.74 -16.27 27.28
N MET A 456 5.42 -16.17 27.43
CA MET A 456 4.75 -15.02 28.03
C MET A 456 4.59 -15.17 29.54
N ASP A 457 4.95 -14.13 30.28
CA ASP A 457 4.68 -14.03 31.72
C ASP A 457 3.17 -13.81 31.99
N ASP A 458 2.69 -14.14 33.19
CA ASP A 458 1.27 -13.95 33.60
C ASP A 458 0.74 -12.53 33.32
N LYS A 459 1.56 -11.49 33.58
CA LYS A 459 1.20 -10.10 33.30
C LYS A 459 1.05 -9.83 31.80
N MET A 460 1.91 -10.43 30.99
CA MET A 460 1.85 -10.29 29.53
C MET A 460 0.63 -11.03 28.97
N LEU A 461 0.27 -12.16 29.57
CA LEU A 461 -0.96 -12.89 29.25
C LEU A 461 -2.20 -12.04 29.57
N ASP A 462 -2.27 -11.39 30.73
CA ASP A 462 -3.37 -10.47 31.08
C ASP A 462 -3.45 -9.29 30.09
N GLU A 463 -2.32 -8.70 29.70
CA GLU A 463 -2.26 -7.65 28.68
C GLU A 463 -2.72 -8.16 27.30
N TYR A 464 -2.35 -9.39 26.93
CA TYR A 464 -2.80 -10.04 25.70
C TYR A 464 -4.31 -10.31 25.71
N LEU A 465 -4.86 -10.73 26.84
CA LEU A 465 -6.30 -10.95 26.99
C LEU A 465 -7.07 -9.63 26.92
N ALA A 466 -6.57 -8.56 27.55
CA ALA A 466 -7.14 -7.22 27.43
C ALA A 466 -7.07 -6.70 25.98
N PHE A 467 -6.00 -7.02 25.26
CA PHE A 467 -5.90 -6.74 23.83
C PHE A 467 -6.95 -7.53 23.01
N CYS A 468 -7.14 -8.81 23.30
CA CYS A 468 -8.15 -9.64 22.65
C CYS A 468 -9.58 -9.14 22.91
N GLU A 469 -9.87 -8.71 24.15
CA GLU A 469 -11.14 -8.07 24.49
C GLU A 469 -11.42 -6.87 23.60
N LYS A 470 -10.41 -6.01 23.42
CA LYS A 470 -10.51 -4.80 22.58
C LYS A 470 -10.62 -5.11 21.08
N ALA A 471 -9.83 -6.06 20.59
CA ALA A 471 -9.75 -6.39 19.16
C ALA A 471 -10.95 -7.21 18.68
N LEU A 472 -11.40 -8.19 19.47
CA LEU A 472 -12.37 -9.20 19.05
C LEU A 472 -13.81 -8.87 19.45
N LEU A 473 -14.05 -8.13 20.53
CA LEU A 473 -15.43 -7.89 20.97
C LEU A 473 -16.15 -6.87 20.08
N PRO A 474 -17.41 -7.13 19.69
CA PRO A 474 -18.25 -6.13 19.03
C PRO A 474 -18.52 -4.95 19.96
N ARG A 475 -18.76 -3.78 19.35
CA ARG A 475 -19.19 -2.57 20.09
C ARG A 475 -20.41 -2.92 20.95
N GLU A 476 -20.47 -2.39 22.18
CA GLU A 476 -21.54 -2.66 23.16
C GLU A 476 -22.96 -2.52 22.55
N ASP A 477 -23.13 -1.58 21.62
CA ASP A 477 -24.39 -1.31 20.90
C ASP A 477 -24.89 -2.48 20.02
N ASN A 478 -23.99 -3.39 19.60
CA ASN A 478 -24.28 -4.51 18.70
C ASN A 478 -24.18 -5.88 19.39
N MET A 479 -24.04 -5.94 20.73
CA MET A 479 -24.01 -7.22 21.43
C MET A 479 -25.37 -7.93 21.34
N PRO A 480 -25.45 -9.17 20.81
CA PRO A 480 -26.68 -9.94 20.88
C PRO A 480 -27.00 -10.25 22.34
N ARG A 481 -28.16 -9.76 22.83
CA ARG A 481 -28.65 -9.90 24.22
C ARG A 481 -28.80 -11.35 24.75
N LYS A 482 -28.38 -12.38 23.99
CA LYS A 482 -28.66 -13.80 24.23
C LYS A 482 -27.43 -14.72 24.24
N CYS A 483 -26.22 -14.21 24.44
CA CYS A 483 -25.10 -15.07 24.80
C CYS A 483 -25.00 -15.17 26.32
N LEU A 484 -24.95 -16.41 26.83
CA LEU A 484 -24.76 -16.74 28.24
C LEU A 484 -23.62 -15.90 28.82
N VAL A 485 -23.96 -15.11 29.83
CA VAL A 485 -23.03 -14.24 30.56
C VAL A 485 -22.10 -15.15 31.37
N ILE A 486 -20.96 -15.53 30.79
CA ILE A 486 -19.77 -15.70 31.62
C ILE A 486 -19.54 -14.30 32.21
N PRO A 487 -19.56 -14.10 33.53
CA PRO A 487 -19.25 -12.80 34.10
C PRO A 487 -17.82 -12.48 33.69
N SER A 488 -17.64 -11.67 32.64
CA SER A 488 -16.40 -10.92 32.44
C SER A 488 -16.24 -10.14 33.74
N SER A 489 -15.22 -10.53 34.50
CA SER A 489 -14.99 -10.13 35.89
C SER A 489 -15.38 -8.67 36.15
N GLU A 490 -16.11 -8.48 37.24
CA GLU A 490 -16.53 -7.17 37.71
C GLU A 490 -15.39 -6.15 37.60
N GLN A 491 -15.78 -5.02 37.03
CA GLN A 491 -15.01 -3.83 36.75
C GLN A 491 -14.25 -3.32 37.99
N GLN A 492 -13.09 -3.91 38.27
CA GLN A 492 -11.95 -3.03 38.44
C GLN A 492 -11.53 -2.67 37.02
N ARG A 493 -12.15 -1.61 36.47
CA ARG A 493 -11.46 -0.76 35.50
C ARG A 493 -10.20 -0.30 36.21
N ILE A 494 -9.16 -1.13 36.17
CA ILE A 494 -7.80 -0.68 36.33
C ILE A 494 -7.76 0.39 35.25
N LYS A 495 -7.83 1.65 35.68
CA LYS A 495 -7.38 2.76 34.86
C LYS A 495 -5.91 2.44 34.65
N VAL A 496 -5.62 1.58 33.69
CA VAL A 496 -4.37 1.59 32.97
C VAL A 496 -4.44 2.96 32.33
N ARG A 497 -3.99 3.97 33.10
CA ARG A 497 -3.46 5.17 32.51
C ARG A 497 -2.56 4.60 31.45
N SER A 498 -2.93 4.77 30.19
CA SER A 498 -1.98 4.77 29.09
C SER A 498 -1.07 5.96 29.36
N SER A 499 -0.28 5.89 30.43
CA SER A 499 0.97 6.57 30.52
C SER A 499 1.84 5.84 29.52
N THR A 500 1.63 6.15 28.25
CA THR A 500 2.70 6.31 27.27
C THR A 500 3.60 7.47 27.72
N LYS A 501 3.97 7.52 29.01
CA LYS A 501 5.32 7.88 29.37
C LYS A 501 6.12 6.73 28.79
N ARG A 502 6.53 6.85 27.52
CA ARG A 502 7.77 6.22 27.08
C ARG A 502 8.73 6.59 28.20
N ASN A 503 9.06 5.62 29.05
CA ASN A 503 10.00 5.85 30.12
C ASN A 503 11.23 6.33 29.37
N ASP A 504 11.55 7.62 29.50
CA ASP A 504 12.70 8.20 28.85
C ASP A 504 13.85 7.31 29.26
N GLY A 505 14.37 6.54 28.29
CA GLY A 505 15.26 5.42 28.54
C GLY A 505 16.21 5.81 29.65
N SER A 506 16.13 5.09 30.77
CA SER A 506 16.97 5.34 31.95
C SER A 506 18.38 5.54 31.43
N ILE A 507 18.93 6.75 31.51
CA ILE A 507 20.28 7.06 31.05
C ILE A 507 21.20 6.20 31.91
N PRO A 508 21.75 5.07 31.43
CA PRO A 508 22.52 4.20 32.29
C PRO A 508 23.99 4.59 32.16
N SER A 509 24.64 4.80 33.31
CA SER A 509 26.08 5.00 33.52
C SER A 509 26.71 6.20 32.80
N ASN A 510 27.51 7.00 33.52
CA ASN A 510 28.35 8.03 32.90
C ASN A 510 29.21 7.36 31.80
N PRO A 511 28.92 7.58 30.52
CA PRO A 511 29.62 6.86 29.48
C PRO A 511 31.04 7.42 29.40
N THR A 512 32.00 6.53 29.21
CA THR A 512 33.40 6.93 29.08
C THR A 512 33.57 7.75 27.80
N ALA A 513 34.14 8.94 27.90
CA ALA A 513 34.45 9.79 26.76
C ALA A 513 35.56 9.17 25.89
N ASN A 514 35.60 9.52 24.61
CA ASN A 514 36.71 9.12 23.74
C ASN A 514 38.02 9.72 24.25
N ALA A 515 39.02 8.87 24.48
CA ALA A 515 40.36 9.31 24.85
C ALA A 515 41.06 9.97 23.65
N ILE A 516 41.80 11.05 23.92
CA ILE A 516 42.73 11.64 22.95
C ILE A 516 43.90 10.70 22.77
N ASP A 517 44.22 10.40 21.52
CA ASP A 517 45.39 9.61 21.18
C ASP A 517 46.40 10.50 20.46
N GLU A 518 47.50 10.82 21.14
CA GLU A 518 48.58 11.62 20.57
C GLU A 518 49.48 10.78 19.62
N GLY A 519 49.28 9.46 19.58
CA GLY A 519 50.04 8.55 18.73
C GLY A 519 49.58 8.56 17.26
N ASP A 520 50.54 8.54 16.32
CA ASP A 520 50.26 8.50 14.87
C ASP A 520 49.64 7.17 14.37
N ASN A 521 49.50 6.16 15.24
CA ASN A 521 49.04 4.81 14.87
C ASN A 521 47.53 4.73 14.59
N HIS A 522 46.75 5.76 14.95
CA HIS A 522 45.30 5.77 14.76
C HIS A 522 44.83 6.84 13.79
N LEU A 523 43.80 6.49 13.01
CA LEU A 523 43.17 7.36 12.03
C LEU A 523 42.34 8.43 12.74
N ARG A 524 42.32 9.65 12.18
CA ARG A 524 41.47 10.74 12.68
C ARG A 524 39.99 10.47 12.34
N PRO A 525 39.03 11.04 13.08
CA PRO A 525 37.62 11.00 12.69
C PRO A 525 37.41 11.51 11.26
N GLY A 526 36.71 10.73 10.44
CA GLY A 526 36.48 11.02 9.02
C GLY A 526 37.64 10.67 8.07
N GLU A 527 38.80 10.24 8.56
CA GLU A 527 39.92 9.81 7.72
C GLU A 527 39.66 8.42 7.11
N GLN A 528 40.08 8.21 5.84
CA GLN A 528 39.88 6.95 5.09
C GLN A 528 38.43 6.40 5.16
N TYR A 529 37.42 7.24 4.89
CA TYR A 529 36.01 6.86 5.02
C TYR A 529 35.58 5.75 4.02
N ALA A 530 35.15 4.59 4.53
CA ALA A 530 34.66 3.48 3.72
C ALA A 530 33.15 3.58 3.41
N ILE A 531 32.81 3.52 2.10
CA ILE A 531 31.44 3.42 1.60
C ILE A 531 31.15 1.99 1.18
N TYR A 532 30.11 1.40 1.76
CA TYR A 532 29.63 0.07 1.41
C TYR A 532 28.51 0.20 0.38
N SER A 533 28.55 -0.62 -0.66
CA SER A 533 27.53 -0.64 -1.71
C SER A 533 26.39 -1.55 -1.31
N THR A 534 25.14 -1.10 -1.41
CA THR A 534 23.97 -1.94 -1.12
C THR A 534 23.68 -3.00 -2.18
N GLN A 535 24.37 -2.92 -3.32
CA GLN A 535 24.25 -3.88 -4.42
C GLN A 535 25.15 -5.11 -4.23
N ASP A 536 25.98 -5.11 -3.19
CA ASP A 536 26.83 -6.23 -2.86
C ASP A 536 26.04 -7.30 -2.08
N LEU A 537 25.39 -8.21 -2.81
CA LEU A 537 24.58 -9.28 -2.24
C LEU A 537 25.38 -10.32 -1.43
N LEU A 538 26.70 -10.35 -1.60
CA LEU A 538 27.60 -11.29 -0.93
C LEU A 538 28.43 -10.63 0.19
N GLY A 539 28.48 -9.31 0.23
CA GLY A 539 29.15 -8.55 1.28
C GLY A 539 28.28 -8.46 2.53
N SER A 540 28.70 -9.12 3.62
CA SER A 540 28.12 -8.84 4.93
C SER A 540 28.65 -7.51 5.46
N PHE A 541 27.75 -6.69 6.00
CA PHE A 541 28.17 -5.51 6.74
C PHE A 541 28.94 -5.93 8.00
N PRO A 542 29.91 -5.12 8.48
CA PRO A 542 30.49 -5.34 9.80
C PRO A 542 29.39 -5.43 10.87
N ALA A 543 29.53 -6.37 11.81
CA ALA A 543 28.49 -6.67 12.82
C ALA A 543 28.04 -5.43 13.62
N ASP A 544 28.96 -4.51 13.89
CA ASP A 544 28.65 -3.25 14.59
C ASP A 544 27.74 -2.34 13.76
N MET A 545 27.93 -2.33 12.44
CA MET A 545 27.13 -1.53 11.51
C MET A 545 25.75 -2.17 11.29
N GLU A 546 25.70 -3.49 11.15
CA GLU A 546 24.45 -4.26 11.03
C GLU A 546 23.52 -4.00 12.23
N LEU A 547 24.07 -4.00 13.45
CA LEU A 547 23.32 -3.71 14.66
C LEU A 547 22.72 -2.28 14.66
N VAL A 548 23.49 -1.29 14.21
CA VAL A 548 23.02 0.09 14.09
C VAL A 548 21.94 0.22 13.00
N PHE A 549 22.11 -0.45 11.86
CA PHE A 549 21.12 -0.46 10.78
C PHE A 549 19.82 -1.13 11.22
N SER A 550 19.87 -2.31 11.84
CA SER A 550 18.69 -3.03 12.32
C SER A 550 17.93 -2.19 13.35
N ARG A 551 18.64 -1.51 14.26
CA ARG A 551 18.03 -0.59 15.23
C ARG A 551 17.33 0.59 14.54
N ALA A 552 17.97 1.18 13.53
CA ALA A 552 17.43 2.31 12.79
C ALA A 552 16.20 1.92 11.94
N ALA A 553 16.25 0.75 11.31
CA ALA A 553 15.18 0.14 10.54
C ALA A 553 13.92 -0.09 11.39
N LYS A 554 14.05 -0.77 12.55
CA LYS A 554 12.95 -0.95 13.52
C LYS A 554 12.37 0.38 14.03
N TRP A 555 13.21 1.39 14.22
CA TRP A 555 12.75 2.70 14.67
C TRP A 555 11.94 3.43 13.61
N ALA A 556 12.35 3.35 12.34
CA ALA A 556 11.65 3.99 11.22
C ALA A 556 10.54 3.12 10.60
N GLY A 557 10.46 1.83 10.94
CA GLY A 557 9.50 0.86 10.41
C GLY A 557 9.76 0.50 8.95
N VAL A 558 11.02 0.45 8.52
CA VAL A 558 11.44 0.11 7.14
C VAL A 558 12.46 -1.03 7.18
N ASP A 559 12.69 -1.68 6.04
CA ASP A 559 13.70 -2.73 5.95
C ASP A 559 15.13 -2.19 6.05
N ASP A 560 16.04 -3.01 6.60
CA ASP A 560 17.47 -2.70 6.77
C ASP A 560 18.13 -2.29 5.44
N ASN A 561 17.75 -2.94 4.34
CA ASN A 561 18.22 -2.66 2.99
C ASN A 561 17.82 -1.27 2.49
N TYR A 562 16.66 -0.77 2.89
CA TYR A 562 16.21 0.57 2.52
C TYR A 562 17.03 1.63 3.26
N VAL A 563 17.30 1.42 4.56
CA VAL A 563 18.13 2.32 5.37
C VAL A 563 19.56 2.38 4.81
N SER A 564 20.18 1.22 4.55
CA SER A 564 21.54 1.17 3.99
C SER A 564 21.61 1.87 2.63
N GLY A 565 20.56 1.76 1.81
CA GLY A 565 20.48 2.42 0.50
C GLY A 565 20.45 3.95 0.61
N VAL A 566 19.71 4.48 1.57
CA VAL A 566 19.67 5.93 1.85
C VAL A 566 21.02 6.41 2.40
N VAL A 567 21.62 5.64 3.33
CA VAL A 567 22.93 5.94 3.92
C VAL A 567 24.01 6.03 2.85
N GLU A 568 24.16 5.02 1.99
CA GLU A 568 25.14 5.01 0.88
C GLU A 568 25.03 6.29 0.03
N ARG A 569 23.80 6.74 -0.25
CA ARG A 569 23.57 7.91 -1.11
C ARG A 569 23.93 9.21 -0.42
N PHE A 570 23.70 9.31 0.88
CA PHE A 570 24.12 10.46 1.67
C PHE A 570 25.64 10.50 1.85
N GLU A 571 26.30 9.37 2.06
CA GLU A 571 27.76 9.26 2.09
C GLU A 571 28.39 9.76 0.78
N ARG A 572 27.88 9.27 -0.36
CA ARG A 572 28.32 9.75 -1.68
C ARG A 572 28.00 11.23 -1.90
N ARG A 573 27.00 11.80 -1.23
CA ARG A 573 26.69 13.24 -1.30
C ARG A 573 27.68 14.05 -0.47
N VAL A 574 28.05 13.56 0.71
CA VAL A 574 29.08 14.16 1.57
C VAL A 574 30.45 14.15 0.87
N LEU A 575 30.88 13.02 0.31
CA LEU A 575 32.15 12.95 -0.43
C LEU A 575 32.19 13.91 -1.61
N ARG A 576 31.13 13.97 -2.42
CA ARG A 576 31.05 14.92 -3.54
C ARG A 576 31.07 16.38 -3.07
N TRP A 577 30.50 16.68 -1.91
CA TRP A 577 30.59 18.00 -1.32
C TRP A 577 32.01 18.31 -0.86
N TRP A 578 32.68 17.37 -0.19
CA TRP A 578 34.06 17.49 0.29
C TRP A 578 35.05 17.72 -0.86
N ASP A 579 34.96 16.92 -1.93
CA ASP A 579 35.80 17.08 -3.13
C ASP A 579 35.64 18.47 -3.77
N ARG A 580 34.41 19.01 -3.77
CA ARG A 580 34.16 20.37 -4.27
C ARG A 580 34.81 21.43 -3.40
N GLN A 581 34.77 21.27 -2.07
CA GLN A 581 35.45 22.21 -1.16
C GLN A 581 36.96 22.16 -1.35
N GLN A 582 37.56 20.97 -1.40
CA GLN A 582 39.00 20.84 -1.64
C GLN A 582 39.43 21.46 -2.98
N ARG A 583 38.62 21.31 -4.04
CA ARG A 583 38.89 21.98 -5.32
C ARG A 583 38.79 23.50 -5.22
N LYS A 584 37.82 24.02 -4.47
CA LYS A 584 37.65 25.46 -4.24
C LYS A 584 38.84 26.03 -3.46
N GLU A 585 39.25 25.38 -2.39
CA GLU A 585 40.42 25.77 -1.59
C GLU A 585 41.72 25.72 -2.42
N ARG A 586 41.91 24.68 -3.22
CA ARG A 586 43.07 24.60 -4.14
C ARG A 586 43.04 25.71 -5.18
N ALA A 587 41.87 26.05 -5.73
CA ALA A 587 41.73 27.15 -6.67
C ALA A 587 42.02 28.50 -6.00
N GLU A 588 41.50 28.74 -4.79
CA GLU A 588 41.76 29.95 -4.01
C GLU A 588 43.24 30.11 -3.67
N ARG A 589 43.92 29.03 -3.27
CA ARG A 589 45.37 29.02 -3.04
C ARG A 589 46.15 29.30 -4.32
N ALA A 590 45.73 28.71 -5.45
CA ALA A 590 46.37 28.95 -6.75
C ALA A 590 46.17 30.41 -7.22
N THR A 591 45.01 31.02 -6.97
CA THR A 591 44.79 32.44 -7.26
C THR A 591 45.59 33.36 -6.34
N ALA A 592 45.71 33.01 -5.05
CA ALA A 592 46.51 33.78 -4.10
C ALA A 592 48.00 33.74 -4.44
N SER A 593 48.52 32.58 -4.84
CA SER A 593 49.91 32.44 -5.31
C SER A 593 50.19 33.06 -6.68
N ALA A 594 49.16 33.46 -7.42
CA ALA A 594 49.30 34.14 -8.71
C ALA A 594 49.14 35.67 -8.58
N SER A 595 48.70 36.16 -7.42
CA SER A 595 48.59 37.58 -7.08
C SER A 595 49.76 38.12 -6.25
N ASP A 596 50.52 37.22 -5.62
CA ASP A 596 51.86 37.48 -5.07
C ASP A 596 52.92 37.24 -6.16
#